data_AF-A0A1C5XY65-F1
#
_entry.id   AF-A0A1C5XY65-F1
#
_cell.length_a   1.000
_cell.length_b   1.000
_cell.length_c   1.000
_cell.angle_alpha   90.00
_cell.angle_beta   90.00
_cell.angle_gamma   90.00
#
_symmetry.space_group_name_H-M   'P 1'
#
loop_
_entity.id
_entity.type
_entity.pdbx_description
1 polymer ?
#
loop_
_entity_poly.entity_id
_entity_poly.type
_entity_poly.pdbx_seq_one_letter_code
_entity_poly.pdbx_strand_id
1 'polypeptide(L)'
;MYKIDGSELYEYQQQLLQPPEDIPIWEKKCLTVEEAAAYSGIGERKLKALLMDKDCSFRIARSDRLLIIREKLEKFIDSSTEL
;
A
#
# COMPACT_ATOMS: atom_id res chain seq x y z
N MET A 1 13.71 42.22 5.23
CA MET A 1 12.66 41.72 6.14
C MET A 1 11.54 41.22 5.26
N TYR A 2 11.46 39.92 4.99
CA TYR A 2 10.45 39.38 4.08
C TYR A 2 9.07 39.59 4.71
N LYS A 3 8.27 40.45 4.10
CA LYS A 3 6.85 40.54 4.41
C LYS A 3 6.22 39.36 3.68
N ILE A 4 6.01 38.28 4.41
CA ILE A 4 5.21 37.18 3.90
C ILE A 4 3.78 37.70 3.98
N ASP A 5 3.12 37.86 2.84
CA ASP A 5 1.74 38.32 2.80
C ASP A 5 0.87 37.22 3.44
N GLY A 6 -0.11 37.62 4.27
CA GLY A 6 -0.93 36.66 5.02
C GLY A 6 -1.67 35.64 4.13
N SER A 7 -1.83 35.97 2.85
CA SER A 7 -2.33 35.10 1.79
C SER A 7 -1.46 33.86 1.56
N GLU A 8 -0.13 34.01 1.51
CA GLU A 8 0.81 32.89 1.27
C GLU A 8 0.80 31.89 2.44
N LEU A 9 0.66 32.40 3.68
CA LEU A 9 0.54 31.56 4.87
C LEU A 9 -0.79 30.78 4.89
N TYR A 10 -1.86 31.37 4.38
CA TYR A 10 -3.17 30.73 4.28
C TYR A 10 -3.17 29.61 3.24
N GLU A 11 -2.56 29.84 2.07
CA GLU A 11 -2.40 28.81 1.03
C GLU A 11 -1.55 27.62 1.52
N TYR A 12 -0.48 27.90 2.25
CA TYR A 12 0.35 26.85 2.84
C TYR A 12 -0.40 26.02 3.88
N GLN A 13 -1.20 26.65 4.75
CA GLN A 13 -2.07 25.93 5.69
C GLN A 13 -3.11 25.06 4.96
N GLN A 14 -3.71 25.57 3.88
CA GLN A 14 -4.66 24.83 3.05
C GLN A 14 -3.99 23.62 2.39
N GLN A 15 -2.75 23.73 1.91
CA GLN A 15 -1.98 22.60 1.37
C GLN A 15 -1.65 21.55 2.44
N LEU A 16 -1.31 21.95 3.67
CA LEU A 16 -1.06 21.01 4.78
C LEU A 16 -2.34 20.32 5.29
N LEU A 17 -3.50 20.96 5.11
CA LEU A 17 -4.81 20.41 5.46
C LEU A 17 -5.41 19.52 4.37
N GLN A 18 -4.79 19.44 3.19
CA GLN A 18 -5.15 18.44 2.19
C GLN A 18 -4.99 17.06 2.86
N PRO A 19 -6.05 16.25 2.95
CA PRO A 19 -5.87 14.87 3.34
C PRO A 19 -4.84 14.25 2.39
N PRO A 20 -3.94 13.38 2.89
CA PRO A 20 -2.95 12.75 2.02
C PRO A 20 -3.72 12.16 0.84
N GLU A 21 -3.38 12.59 -0.37
CA GLU A 21 -4.00 12.17 -1.62
C GLU A 21 -4.30 10.67 -1.53
N ASP A 22 -5.51 10.25 -1.90
CA ASP A 22 -5.91 8.85 -1.92
C ASP A 22 -5.01 8.13 -2.92
N ILE A 23 -3.81 7.72 -2.46
CA ILE A 23 -2.80 7.09 -3.29
C ILE A 23 -3.47 5.85 -3.85
N PRO A 24 -3.60 5.71 -5.18
CA PRO A 24 -4.31 4.60 -5.74
C PRO A 24 -3.56 3.29 -5.46
N ILE A 25 -4.29 2.17 -5.44
CA ILE A 25 -3.78 0.84 -5.05
C ILE A 25 -2.52 0.47 -5.87
N TRP A 26 -2.47 0.82 -7.15
CA TRP A 26 -1.34 0.54 -8.04
C TRP A 26 -0.10 1.42 -7.81
N GLU A 27 -0.17 2.46 -6.98
CA GLU A 27 0.98 3.30 -6.63
C GLU A 27 1.52 2.95 -5.23
N LYS A 28 0.72 2.29 -4.40
CA LYS A 28 1.15 1.78 -3.10
C LYS A 28 2.16 0.64 -3.25
N LYS A 29 3.25 0.72 -2.47
CA LYS A 29 4.27 -0.34 -2.35
C LYS A 29 3.82 -1.50 -1.45
N CYS A 30 3.10 -1.15 -0.38
CA CYS A 30 2.56 -2.08 0.59
C CYS A 30 1.04 -2.01 0.54
N LEU A 31 0.41 -3.17 0.37
CA LEU A 31 -1.02 -3.33 0.25
C LEU A 31 -1.58 -4.02 1.49
N THR A 32 -2.79 -3.69 1.91
CA THR A 32 -3.54 -4.54 2.85
C THR A 32 -3.98 -5.84 2.17
N VAL A 33 -4.47 -6.79 2.96
CA VAL A 33 -5.02 -8.04 2.41
C VAL A 33 -6.20 -7.76 1.49
N GLU A 34 -7.07 -6.80 1.84
CA GLU A 34 -8.20 -6.42 0.98
C GLU A 34 -7.72 -5.80 -0.33
N GLU A 35 -6.77 -4.87 -0.26
CA GLU A 35 -6.21 -4.21 -1.45
C GLU A 35 -5.48 -5.20 -2.36
N ALA A 36 -4.72 -6.13 -1.79
CA ALA A 36 -4.04 -7.17 -2.54
C ALA A 36 -5.02 -8.15 -3.18
N ALA A 37 -6.16 -8.45 -2.53
CA ALA A 37 -7.20 -9.28 -3.11
C ALA A 37 -7.85 -8.59 -4.32
N ALA A 38 -8.13 -7.29 -4.21
CA ALA A 38 -8.64 -6.48 -5.31
C ALA A 38 -7.64 -6.34 -6.46
N TYR A 39 -6.34 -6.24 -6.15
CA TYR A 39 -5.27 -6.11 -7.15
C TYR A 39 -4.99 -7.42 -7.90
N SER A 40 -4.79 -8.51 -7.17
CA SER A 40 -4.36 -9.81 -7.74
C SER A 40 -5.50 -10.71 -8.18
N GLY A 41 -6.74 -10.43 -7.77
CA GLY A 41 -7.88 -11.34 -7.94
C GLY A 41 -7.83 -12.60 -7.06
N ILE A 42 -6.83 -12.71 -6.17
CA ILE A 42 -6.73 -13.82 -5.22
C ILE A 42 -7.63 -13.53 -4.01
N GLY A 43 -8.53 -14.46 -3.67
CA GLY A 43 -9.41 -14.29 -2.52
C GLY A 43 -8.66 -14.09 -1.19
N GLU A 44 -9.17 -13.20 -0.34
CA GLU A 44 -8.54 -12.83 0.94
C GLU A 44 -8.20 -14.01 1.84
N ARG A 45 -9.06 -15.04 1.87
CA ARG A 45 -8.82 -16.27 2.67
C ARG A 45 -7.54 -16.96 2.24
N LYS A 46 -7.27 -17.00 0.93
CA LYS A 46 -6.07 -17.62 0.36
C LYS A 46 -4.85 -16.75 0.64
N LEU A 47 -4.96 -15.43 0.52
CA LEU A 47 -3.90 -14.50 0.91
C LEU A 47 -3.54 -14.63 2.40
N LYS A 48 -4.54 -14.69 3.30
CA LYS A 48 -4.31 -14.90 4.74
C LYS A 48 -3.60 -16.23 5.01
N ALA A 49 -4.00 -17.31 4.33
CA ALA A 49 -3.32 -18.60 4.44
C ALA A 49 -1.86 -18.52 3.99
N LEU A 50 -1.58 -17.85 2.87
CA LEU A 50 -0.21 -17.64 2.38
C LEU A 50 0.62 -16.79 3.35
N LEU A 51 0.02 -15.78 3.98
CA LEU A 51 0.69 -14.95 4.98
C LEU A 51 0.95 -15.68 6.30
N MET A 52 0.17 -16.71 6.63
CA MET A 52 0.43 -17.55 7.82
C MET A 52 1.53 -18.58 7.57
N ASP A 53 1.87 -18.83 6.31
CA ASP A 53 2.96 -19.72 5.95
C ASP A 53 4.32 -19.17 6.41
N LYS A 54 5.25 -20.07 6.73
CA LYS A 54 6.59 -19.71 7.23
C LYS A 54 7.52 -19.24 6.11
N ASP A 55 7.28 -19.67 4.88
CA ASP A 55 8.08 -19.32 3.70
C ASP A 55 7.51 -18.12 2.93
N CYS A 56 6.65 -17.34 3.58
CA CYS A 56 6.01 -16.19 2.95
C CYS A 56 6.98 -15.01 2.75
N SER A 57 7.53 -14.91 1.54
CA SER A 57 8.52 -13.89 1.17
C SER A 57 7.93 -12.47 1.04
N PHE A 58 6.61 -12.35 0.82
CA PHE A 58 5.91 -11.08 0.56
C PHE A 58 5.17 -10.48 1.77
N ARG A 59 5.25 -11.11 2.95
CA ARG A 59 4.63 -10.62 4.18
C ARG A 59 5.45 -9.52 4.86
N ILE A 60 4.78 -8.46 5.29
CA ILE A 60 5.28 -7.48 6.27
C ILE A 60 4.34 -7.46 7.46
N ALA A 61 4.89 -7.54 8.68
CA ALA A 61 4.16 -7.25 9.89
C ALA A 61 4.45 -5.81 10.33
N ARG A 62 3.41 -4.96 10.35
CA ARG A 62 3.49 -3.57 10.83
C ARG A 62 2.66 -3.48 12.11
N SER A 63 3.34 -3.60 13.24
CA SER A 63 2.76 -3.54 14.60
C SER A 63 1.70 -4.63 14.83
N ASP A 64 0.46 -4.40 14.38
CA ASP A 64 -0.71 -5.27 14.55
C ASP A 64 -1.32 -5.71 13.21
N ARG A 65 -0.92 -5.08 12.10
CA ARG A 65 -1.50 -5.36 10.77
C ARG A 65 -0.50 -6.10 9.88
N LEU A 66 -1.03 -7.06 9.13
CA LEU A 66 -0.32 -7.74 8.06
C LEU A 66 -0.47 -6.94 6.77
N LEU A 67 0.67 -6.63 6.16
CA LEU A 67 0.77 -5.96 4.87
C LEU A 67 1.47 -6.88 3.87
N ILE A 68 1.17 -6.68 2.60
CA ILE A 68 1.72 -7.42 1.48
C ILE A 68 2.59 -6.48 0.64
N ILE A 69 3.83 -6.88 0.36
CA ILE A 69 4.69 -6.14 -0.58
C ILE A 69 4.21 -6.45 -1.99
N ARG A 70 3.73 -5.43 -2.72
CA ARG A 70 3.18 -5.60 -4.06
C ARG A 70 4.19 -6.27 -5.01
N GLU A 71 5.40 -5.74 -5.12
CA GLU A 71 6.44 -6.28 -6.02
C GLU A 71 6.75 -7.76 -5.77
N LYS A 72 6.70 -8.20 -4.50
CA LYS A 72 6.97 -9.60 -4.16
C LYS A 72 5.76 -10.49 -4.42
N LEU A 73 4.54 -9.95 -4.25
CA LEU A 73 3.31 -10.63 -4.64
C LEU A 73 3.27 -10.83 -6.17
N GLU A 74 3.63 -9.81 -6.94
CA GLU A 74 3.71 -9.87 -8.40
C GLU A 74 4.69 -10.96 -8.86
N LYS A 75 5.89 -10.99 -8.29
CA LYS A 75 6.88 -12.07 -8.55
C LYS A 75 6.35 -13.46 -8.21
N PHE A 76 5.61 -13.58 -7.10
CA PHE A 76 5.01 -14.85 -6.70
C PHE A 76 3.94 -15.31 -7.71
N ILE A 77 3.10 -14.39 -8.18
CA ILE A 77 2.06 -14.69 -9.18
C ILE A 77 2.72 -15.11 -10.49
N ASP A 78 3.68 -14.31 -10.98
CA ASP A 78 4.43 -14.57 -12.22
C ASP A 78 5.06 -15.97 -12.20
N SER A 79 5.77 -16.30 -11.12
CA SER A 79 6.38 -17.63 -10.92
C SER A 79 5.37 -18.79 -10.84
N SER A 80 4.12 -18.50 -10.47
CA SER A 80 3.06 -19.51 -10.38
C SER A 80 2.27 -19.65 -11.69
N THR A 81 2.41 -18.71 -12.63
CA THR A 81 1.71 -18.69 -13.93
C THR A 81 2.53 -19.18 -15.11
N GLU A 82 3.83 -19.43 -14.96
CA GLU A 82 4.64 -20.15 -15.96
C GLU A 82 4.22 -21.63 -16.02
N LEU A 83 3.16 -21.91 -16.80
CA LEU A 83 2.75 -23.25 -17.27
C LEU A 83 2.36 -23.19 -18.76
#